data_AF-A0A2A5HXQ6-F1
#
_entry.id   AF-A0A2A5HXQ6-F1
#
_cell.length_a   1.000
_cell.length_b   1.000
_cell.length_c   1.000
_cell.angle_alpha   90.00
_cell.angle_beta   90.00
_cell.angle_gamma   90.00
#
_symmetry.space_group_name_H-M   'P 1'
#
loop_
_entity.id
_entity.type
_entity.pdbx_description
1 polymer ?
#
loop_
_entity_poly.entity_id
_entity_poly.type
_entity_poly.pdbx_seq_one_letter_code
_entity_poly.pdbx_strand_id
1 'polypeptide(L)'
;MTLQIILAAVSIGVVFAGWRVIYKNAQKIATRNESFSLIRDANETLDRLRLEGVALWRMTDKDEINFYTKITTNDIRILRNTITKLNGRNVHIDSKVLTPLRRALTLNNTKVVDQSIEGMSENISAVYKATERFKAVILSSFEKNHPPLP
;
A
#
# COMPACT_ATOMS: atom_id res chain seq x y z
N MET A 1 -15.42 40.81 42.26
CA MET A 1 -14.22 40.84 41.39
C MET A 1 -13.54 39.47 41.28
N THR A 2 -13.27 38.77 42.39
CA THR A 2 -12.64 37.43 42.40
C THR A 2 -13.42 36.34 41.65
N LEU A 3 -14.75 36.28 41.81
CA LEU A 3 -15.58 35.29 41.12
C LEU A 3 -15.54 35.42 39.58
N GLN A 4 -15.52 36.65 39.07
CA GLN A 4 -15.46 36.91 37.62
C GLN A 4 -14.12 36.46 37.03
N ILE A 5 -13.02 36.64 37.76
CA ILE A 5 -11.69 36.18 37.35
C ILE A 5 -11.65 34.65 37.31
N ILE A 6 -12.24 33.97 38.31
CA ILE A 6 -12.31 32.51 38.35
C ILE A 6 -13.16 31.98 37.18
N LEU A 7 -14.33 32.58 36.92
CA LEU A 7 -15.18 32.19 35.79
C LEU A 7 -14.49 32.41 34.44
N ALA A 8 -13.77 33.52 34.27
CA ALA A 8 -12.99 33.79 33.07
C ALA A 8 -11.87 32.74 32.88
N ALA A 9 -11.14 32.39 33.95
CA ALA A 9 -10.09 31.38 33.91
C ALA A 9 -10.64 29.98 33.56
N VAL A 10 -11.79 29.60 34.13
CA VAL A 10 -12.48 28.34 33.80
C VAL A 10 -12.92 28.33 32.33
N SER A 11 -13.49 29.43 31.84
CA SER A 11 -13.91 29.56 30.44
C SER A 11 -12.72 29.38 29.48
N ILE A 12 -11.60 30.05 29.75
CA ILE A 12 -10.35 29.89 28.97
C ILE A 12 -9.88 28.43 29.01
N GLY A 13 -9.87 27.80 30.19
CA GLY A 13 -9.48 26.40 30.34
C GLY A 13 -10.34 25.44 29.50
N VAL A 14 -11.66 25.65 29.47
CA VAL A 14 -12.59 24.87 28.64
C VAL A 14 -12.31 25.06 27.16
N VAL A 15 -12.00 26.27 26.70
CA VAL A 15 -11.63 26.53 25.30
C VAL A 15 -10.38 25.76 24.91
N PHE A 16 -9.33 25.77 25.73
CA PHE A 16 -8.11 25.00 25.46
C PHE A 16 -8.36 23.48 25.44
N ALA A 17 -9.17 22.98 26.38
CA ALA A 17 -9.54 21.57 26.41
C ALA A 17 -10.34 21.17 25.15
N GLY A 18 -11.33 21.99 24.77
CA GLY A 18 -12.13 21.79 23.56
C GLY A 18 -11.26 21.78 22.30
N TRP A 19 -10.36 22.75 22.15
CA TRP A 19 -9.45 22.82 21.02
C TRP A 19 -8.53 21.61 20.92
N ARG A 20 -8.01 21.13 22.06
CA ARG A 20 -7.16 19.93 22.11
C ARG A 20 -7.90 18.69 21.63
N VAL A 21 -9.17 18.53 21.96
CA VAL A 21 -10.00 17.41 21.50
C VAL A 21 -10.27 17.52 20.00
N ILE A 22 -10.68 18.69 19.52
CA ILE A 22 -10.94 18.95 18.10
C ILE A 22 -9.68 18.67 17.27
N TYR A 23 -8.53 19.22 17.69
CA TYR A 23 -7.26 19.05 17.02
C TYR A 23 -6.85 17.57 16.91
N LYS A 24 -6.96 16.81 18.01
CA LYS A 24 -6.63 15.38 18.01
C LYS A 24 -7.56 14.58 17.09
N ASN A 25 -8.85 14.89 17.06
CA ASN A 25 -9.80 14.24 16.18
C ASN A 25 -9.53 14.56 14.70
N ALA A 26 -9.27 15.84 14.38
CA ALA A 26 -8.89 16.26 13.04
C ALA A 26 -7.61 15.55 12.57
N GLN A 27 -6.59 15.45 13.43
CA GLN A 27 -5.35 14.74 13.12
C GLN A 27 -5.59 13.24 12.85
N LYS A 28 -6.46 12.60 13.64
CA LYS A 28 -6.83 11.18 13.45
C LYS A 28 -7.53 10.96 12.10
N ILE A 29 -8.46 11.85 11.73
CA ILE A 29 -9.17 11.79 10.45
C ILE A 29 -8.21 12.02 9.28
N ALA A 30 -7.36 13.05 9.37
CA ALA A 30 -6.36 13.35 8.36
C ALA A 30 -5.41 12.15 8.13
N THR A 31 -4.89 11.56 9.21
CA THR A 31 -4.01 10.38 9.14
C THR A 31 -4.71 9.20 8.47
N ARG A 32 -5.98 8.95 8.80
CA ARG A 32 -6.79 7.89 8.18
C ARG A 32 -6.96 8.13 6.67
N ASN A 33 -7.28 9.34 6.27
CA ASN A 33 -7.46 9.71 4.86
C ASN A 33 -6.16 9.60 4.06
N GLU A 34 -5.04 10.06 4.64
CA GLU A 34 -3.71 9.88 4.03
C GLU A 34 -3.35 8.40 3.86
N SER A 35 -3.54 7.59 4.91
CA SER A 35 -3.31 6.14 4.83
C SER A 35 -4.18 5.50 3.74
N PHE A 36 -5.45 5.89 3.65
CA PHE A 36 -6.34 5.39 2.60
C PHE A 36 -5.87 5.80 1.19
N SER A 37 -5.40 7.04 1.00
CA SER A 37 -4.82 7.47 -0.28
C SER A 37 -3.59 6.64 -0.63
N LEU A 38 -2.68 6.39 0.31
CA LEU A 38 -1.50 5.55 0.09
C LEU A 38 -1.87 4.11 -0.30
N ILE A 39 -2.94 3.57 0.29
CA ILE A 39 -3.46 2.24 -0.05
C ILE A 39 -4.03 2.22 -1.46
N ARG A 40 -4.79 3.25 -1.84
CA ARG A 40 -5.29 3.40 -3.21
C ARG A 40 -4.14 3.44 -4.22
N ASP A 41 -3.13 4.28 -3.97
CA ASP A 41 -1.96 4.40 -4.85
C ASP A 41 -1.17 3.08 -4.93
N ALA A 42 -1.09 2.32 -3.82
CA ALA A 42 -0.52 0.97 -3.81
C ALA A 42 -1.34 0.00 -4.67
N ASN A 43 -2.67 0.04 -4.59
CA ASN A 43 -3.55 -0.80 -5.39
C ASN A 43 -3.42 -0.49 -6.88
N GLU A 44 -3.37 0.78 -7.26
CA GLU A 44 -3.13 1.20 -8.65
C GLU A 44 -1.77 0.71 -9.16
N THR A 45 -0.73 0.78 -8.31
CA THR A 45 0.60 0.23 -8.64
C THR A 45 0.56 -1.29 -8.80
N LEU A 46 -0.19 -2.01 -7.95
CA LEU A 46 -0.36 -3.46 -8.07
C LEU A 46 -1.12 -3.86 -9.34
N ASP A 47 -2.16 -3.12 -9.71
CA ASP A 47 -2.92 -3.37 -10.93
C ASP A 47 -2.06 -3.13 -12.18
N ARG A 48 -1.20 -2.11 -12.16
CA ARG A 48 -0.21 -1.88 -13.21
C ARG A 48 0.81 -3.01 -13.29
N LEU A 49 1.42 -3.39 -12.17
CA LEU A 49 2.34 -4.52 -12.09
C LEU A 49 1.72 -5.82 -12.57
N ARG A 50 0.42 -6.02 -12.35
CA ARG A 50 -0.32 -7.17 -12.85
C ARG A 50 -0.37 -7.16 -14.38
N LEU A 51 -0.75 -6.04 -14.99
CA LEU A 51 -0.81 -5.89 -16.44
C LEU A 51 0.57 -6.03 -17.08
N GLU A 52 1.59 -5.38 -16.52
CA GLU A 52 2.98 -5.47 -16.97
C GLU A 52 3.54 -6.87 -16.80
N GLY A 53 3.23 -7.55 -15.70
CA GLY A 53 3.63 -8.93 -15.47
C GLY A 53 3.01 -9.89 -16.49
N VAL A 54 1.72 -9.73 -16.80
CA VAL A 54 1.05 -10.51 -17.85
C VAL A 54 1.66 -10.24 -19.22
N ALA A 55 1.98 -8.98 -19.52
CA ALA A 55 2.63 -8.61 -20.77
C ALA A 55 4.04 -9.22 -20.87
N LEU A 56 4.82 -9.16 -19.79
CA LEU A 56 6.16 -9.75 -19.70
C LEU A 56 6.13 -11.23 -20.04
N TRP A 57 5.19 -11.99 -19.48
CA TRP A 57 5.07 -13.43 -19.75
C TRP A 57 4.68 -13.78 -21.20
N ARG A 58 4.25 -12.80 -22.01
CA ARG A 58 3.88 -12.97 -23.42
C ARG A 58 4.96 -12.51 -24.40
N MET A 59 6.04 -11.91 -23.91
CA MET A 59 7.10 -11.37 -24.76
C MET A 59 8.03 -12.47 -25.27
N THR A 60 8.54 -12.28 -26.48
CA THR A 60 9.54 -13.18 -27.08
C THR A 60 10.89 -12.49 -27.28
N ASP A 61 10.90 -11.15 -27.27
CA ASP A 61 12.13 -10.37 -27.41
C ASP A 61 12.84 -10.15 -26.06
N LYS A 62 14.15 -10.37 -26.05
CA LYS A 62 14.97 -10.29 -24.83
C LYS A 62 15.17 -8.85 -24.36
N ASP A 63 15.25 -7.89 -25.26
CA ASP A 63 15.44 -6.48 -24.89
C ASP A 63 14.16 -5.90 -24.28
N GLU A 64 13.00 -6.25 -24.84
CA GLU A 64 11.69 -5.95 -24.23
C GLU A 64 11.54 -6.57 -22.83
N ILE A 65 11.88 -7.86 -22.66
CA ILE A 65 11.84 -8.53 -21.35
C ILE A 65 12.72 -7.79 -20.34
N ASN A 66 13.93 -7.40 -20.73
CA ASN A 66 14.85 -6.64 -19.87
C ASN A 66 14.29 -5.26 -19.50
N PHE A 67 13.65 -4.57 -20.45
CA PHE A 67 13.01 -3.28 -20.21
C PHE A 67 11.86 -3.39 -19.21
N TYR A 68 10.93 -4.34 -19.40
CA TYR A 68 9.82 -4.56 -18.48
C TYR A 68 10.26 -5.07 -17.10
N THR A 69 11.35 -5.83 -17.04
CA THR A 69 11.97 -6.23 -15.76
C THR A 69 12.45 -5.01 -14.96
N LYS A 70 13.00 -3.99 -15.64
CA LYS A 70 13.42 -2.74 -14.98
C LYS A 70 12.22 -1.95 -14.47
N ILE A 71 11.15 -1.84 -15.26
CA ILE A 71 9.91 -1.16 -14.86
C ILE A 71 9.31 -1.84 -13.63
N THR A 72 9.08 -3.16 -13.70
CA THR A 72 8.51 -3.92 -12.58
C THR A 72 9.38 -3.84 -11.32
N THR A 73 10.70 -3.83 -11.46
CA THR A 73 11.62 -3.64 -10.32
C THR A 73 11.47 -2.25 -9.69
N ASN A 74 11.29 -1.20 -10.49
CA ASN A 74 11.04 0.14 -9.98
C ASN A 74 9.69 0.22 -9.25
N ASP A 75 8.64 -0.37 -9.79
CA ASP A 75 7.31 -0.35 -9.17
C ASP A 75 7.27 -1.16 -7.87
N ILE A 76 8.01 -2.28 -7.79
CA ILE A 76 8.24 -3.00 -6.53
C ILE A 76 8.94 -2.09 -5.48
N ARG A 77 9.87 -1.23 -5.91
CA ARG A 77 10.51 -0.26 -5.02
C ARG A 77 9.53 0.81 -4.55
N ILE A 78 8.65 1.29 -5.43
CA ILE A 78 7.56 2.21 -5.06
C ILE A 78 6.68 1.57 -3.99
N LEU A 79 6.24 0.32 -4.19
CA LEU A 79 5.45 -0.42 -3.20
C LEU A 79 6.16 -0.59 -1.86
N ARG A 80 7.47 -0.86 -1.86
CA ARG A 80 8.27 -0.91 -0.63
C ARG A 80 8.25 0.43 0.11
N ASN A 81 8.43 1.54 -0.60
CA ASN A 81 8.38 2.87 0.01
C ASN A 81 6.98 3.16 0.58
N THR A 82 5.92 2.73 -0.11
CA THR A 82 4.55 2.86 0.38
C THR A 82 4.32 2.03 1.65
N ILE A 83 4.83 0.80 1.73
CA ILE A 83 4.82 0.00 2.97
C ILE A 83 5.52 0.74 4.11
N THR A 84 6.70 1.34 3.87
CA THR A 84 7.40 2.12 4.90
C THR A 84 6.57 3.31 5.38
N LYS A 85 5.90 4.04 4.47
CA LYS A 85 5.02 5.16 4.81
C LYS A 85 3.77 4.73 5.59
N LEU A 86 3.22 3.55 5.28
CA LEU A 86 2.06 2.97 5.97
C LEU A 86 2.44 2.48 7.38
N ASN A 87 3.60 1.83 7.52
CA ASN A 87 4.14 1.43 8.83
C ASN A 87 4.32 2.63 9.76
N GLY A 88 4.81 3.77 9.24
CA GLY A 88 4.92 5.02 10.01
C GLY A 88 3.57 5.63 10.44
N ARG A 89 2.45 5.16 9.88
CA ARG A 89 1.07 5.56 10.23
C ARG A 89 0.32 4.48 11.00
N ASN A 90 1.04 3.56 11.64
CA ASN A 90 0.53 2.41 12.38
C ASN A 90 -0.16 1.32 11.54
N VAL A 91 -0.15 1.40 10.21
CA VAL A 91 -0.63 0.33 9.33
C VAL A 91 0.51 -0.65 9.08
N HIS A 92 0.68 -1.61 10.00
CA HIS A 92 1.81 -2.52 10.04
C HIS A 92 1.70 -3.63 8.98
N ILE A 93 2.58 -3.59 7.98
CA ILE A 93 2.66 -4.55 6.88
C ILE A 93 4.08 -5.14 6.86
N ASP A 94 4.18 -6.47 6.95
CA ASP A 94 5.46 -7.16 6.82
C ASP A 94 5.97 -7.05 5.38
N SER A 95 7.18 -6.52 5.21
CA SER A 95 7.90 -6.45 3.94
C SER A 95 7.99 -7.79 3.18
N LYS A 96 7.88 -8.93 3.87
CA LYS A 96 7.84 -10.27 3.26
C LYS A 96 6.71 -10.43 2.24
N VAL A 97 5.63 -9.64 2.34
CA VAL A 97 4.52 -9.63 1.38
C VAL A 97 4.97 -9.30 -0.06
N LEU A 98 6.10 -8.60 -0.23
CA LEU A 98 6.70 -8.31 -1.55
C LEU A 98 7.38 -9.53 -2.19
N THR A 99 7.72 -10.56 -1.40
CA THR A 99 8.52 -11.69 -1.89
C THR A 99 7.81 -12.50 -2.97
N PRO A 100 6.54 -12.91 -2.80
CA PRO A 100 5.81 -13.62 -3.86
C PRO A 100 5.64 -12.78 -5.12
N LEU A 101 5.38 -11.47 -4.96
CA LEU A 101 5.22 -10.53 -6.06
C LEU A 101 6.52 -10.41 -6.87
N ARG A 102 7.64 -10.18 -6.20
CA ARG A 102 8.97 -10.15 -6.84
C ARG A 102 9.27 -11.48 -7.53
N ARG A 103 8.98 -12.61 -6.90
CA ARG A 103 9.23 -13.93 -7.50
C ARG A 103 8.43 -14.14 -8.78
N ALA A 104 7.15 -13.78 -8.77
CA ALA A 104 6.26 -13.93 -9.93
C ALA A 104 6.63 -13.00 -11.10
N LEU A 105 7.25 -11.85 -10.83
CA LEU A 105 7.56 -10.84 -11.85
C LEU A 105 9.02 -10.84 -12.34
N THR A 106 9.98 -11.33 -11.54
CA THR A 106 11.42 -11.11 -11.84
C THR A 106 12.29 -12.37 -11.81
N LEU A 107 11.88 -13.46 -11.13
CA LEU A 107 12.82 -14.56 -10.85
C LEU A 107 13.04 -15.53 -12.00
N ASN A 108 12.14 -15.56 -12.98
CA ASN A 108 12.15 -16.52 -14.09
C ASN A 108 12.06 -15.84 -15.46
N ASN A 109 12.39 -14.55 -15.53
CA ASN A 109 12.29 -13.78 -16.77
C ASN A 109 13.21 -14.33 -17.90
N THR A 110 14.30 -15.00 -17.54
CA THR A 110 15.23 -15.67 -18.47
C THR A 110 14.61 -16.88 -19.17
N LYS A 111 13.51 -17.44 -18.63
CA LYS A 111 12.79 -18.58 -19.19
C LYS A 111 11.55 -18.18 -19.99
N VAL A 112 11.25 -16.89 -20.06
CA VAL A 112 10.03 -16.36 -20.72
C VAL A 112 9.98 -16.76 -22.19
N VAL A 113 11.12 -16.64 -22.91
CA VAL A 113 11.19 -16.88 -24.36
C VAL A 113 10.92 -18.35 -24.73
N ASP A 114 11.31 -19.29 -23.87
CA ASP A 114 11.24 -20.74 -24.13
C ASP A 114 10.12 -21.44 -23.34
N GLN A 115 9.14 -20.69 -22.83
CA GLN A 115 8.11 -21.26 -21.95
C GLN A 115 6.94 -21.89 -22.72
N SER A 116 6.44 -23.03 -22.22
CA SER A 116 5.19 -23.61 -22.71
C SER A 116 3.98 -22.73 -22.37
N ILE A 117 2.89 -22.87 -23.12
CA ILE A 117 1.62 -22.17 -22.87
C ILE A 117 1.10 -22.45 -21.45
N GLU A 118 1.23 -23.70 -21.01
CA GLU A 118 0.85 -24.14 -19.66
C GLU A 118 1.68 -23.41 -18.59
N GLY A 119 3.00 -23.36 -18.75
CA GLY A 119 3.86 -22.64 -17.82
C GLY A 119 3.60 -21.13 -17.81
N MET A 120 3.33 -20.53 -18.98
CA MET A 120 2.94 -19.12 -19.07
C MET A 120 1.66 -18.86 -18.29
N SER A 121 0.65 -19.73 -18.42
CA SER A 121 -0.61 -19.65 -17.68
C SER A 121 -0.40 -19.75 -16.16
N GLU A 122 0.44 -20.68 -15.71
CA GLU A 122 0.80 -20.82 -14.28
C GLU A 122 1.47 -19.56 -13.73
N ASN A 123 2.41 -18.98 -14.48
CA ASN A 123 3.11 -17.77 -14.08
C ASN A 123 2.19 -16.55 -14.04
N ILE A 124 1.31 -16.40 -15.03
CA ILE A 124 0.27 -15.37 -15.00
C ILE A 124 -0.61 -15.56 -13.76
N SER A 125 -1.07 -16.78 -13.48
CA SER A 125 -1.84 -17.09 -12.27
C SER A 125 -1.10 -16.71 -10.99
N ALA A 126 0.22 -16.96 -10.94
CA ALA A 126 1.06 -16.58 -9.81
C ALA A 126 1.14 -15.06 -9.63
N VAL A 127 1.22 -14.28 -10.72
CA VAL A 127 1.16 -12.80 -10.67
C VAL A 127 -0.17 -12.35 -10.05
N TYR A 128 -1.30 -12.85 -10.55
CA TYR A 128 -2.64 -12.51 -10.01
C TYR A 128 -2.77 -12.86 -8.53
N LYS A 129 -2.37 -14.08 -8.14
CA LYS A 129 -2.41 -14.53 -6.74
C LYS A 129 -1.54 -13.66 -5.84
N ALA A 130 -0.35 -13.28 -6.30
CA ALA A 130 0.56 -12.43 -5.54
C ALA A 130 0.00 -11.01 -5.35
N THR A 131 -0.57 -10.41 -6.39
CA THR A 131 -1.17 -9.07 -6.31
C THR A 131 -2.40 -9.05 -5.41
N GLU A 132 -3.30 -10.02 -5.54
CA GLU A 132 -4.51 -10.07 -4.71
C GLU A 132 -4.19 -10.36 -3.25
N ARG A 133 -3.24 -11.27 -2.98
CA ARG A 133 -2.74 -11.50 -1.62
C ARG A 133 -2.16 -10.23 -1.01
N PHE A 134 -1.43 -9.43 -1.78
CA PHE A 134 -0.86 -8.16 -1.31
C PHE A 134 -1.97 -7.16 -0.94
N LYS A 135 -2.96 -6.98 -1.81
CA LYS A 135 -4.13 -6.12 -1.54
C LYS A 135 -4.85 -6.55 -0.26
N ALA A 136 -5.10 -7.85 -0.08
CA ALA A 136 -5.76 -8.38 1.11
C ALA A 136 -4.97 -8.12 2.41
N VAL A 137 -3.64 -8.29 2.38
CA VAL A 137 -2.78 -8.00 3.54
C VAL A 137 -2.81 -6.51 3.90
N ILE A 138 -2.77 -5.62 2.91
CA ILE A 138 -2.86 -4.18 3.14
C ILE A 138 -4.21 -3.81 3.75
N LEU A 139 -5.30 -4.29 3.16
CA LEU A 139 -6.65 -3.94 3.60
C LEU A 139 -6.91 -4.46 5.03
N SER A 140 -6.58 -5.72 5.31
CA SER A 140 -6.73 -6.29 6.66
C SER A 140 -5.90 -5.56 7.72
N SER A 141 -4.69 -5.13 7.38
CA SER A 141 -3.86 -4.32 8.29
C SER A 141 -4.45 -2.92 8.52
N PHE A 142 -5.02 -2.31 7.48
CA PHE A 142 -5.70 -1.02 7.61
C PHE A 142 -6.96 -1.12 8.47
N GLU A 143 -7.83 -2.09 8.21
CA GLU A 143 -9.09 -2.30 8.96
C GLU A 143 -8.83 -2.61 10.44
N LYS A 144 -7.76 -3.35 10.76
CA LYS A 144 -7.36 -3.60 12.15
C LYS A 144 -7.04 -2.31 12.93
N ASN A 145 -6.49 -1.31 12.25
CA ASN A 145 -6.12 -0.02 12.85
C ASN A 145 -7.20 1.06 12.70
N HIS A 146 -8.08 0.90 11.71
CA HIS A 146 -9.17 1.80 11.39
C HIS A 146 -10.45 0.97 11.15
N PRO A 147 -11.05 0.40 12.22
CA PRO A 147 -12.21 -0.46 12.07
C PRO A 147 -13.36 0.32 11.41
N PRO A 148 -14.19 -0.37 10.59
CA PRO A 148 -15.41 0.24 10.09
C PRO A 148 -16.27 0.68 11.28
N LEU A 149 -16.94 1.83 11.13
CA LEU A 149 -17.91 2.26 12.13
C LEU A 149 -19.06 1.24 12.13
N PRO A 150 -19.56 0.83 13.31
CA PRO A 150 -20.72 -0.05 13.41
C PRO A 150 -21.99 0.60 12.83
#